data_AF-A0AAW3IPK1-F1
#
_entry.id   AF-A0AAW3IPK1-F1
#
_cell.length_a   1.000
_cell.length_b   1.000
_cell.length_c   1.000
_cell.angle_alpha   90.00
_cell.angle_beta   90.00
_cell.angle_gamma   90.00
#
_symmetry.space_group_name_H-M   'P 1'
#
loop_
_entity.id
_entity.type
_entity.pdbx_description
1 polymer ?
#
loop_
_entity_poly.entity_id
_entity_poly.type
_entity_poly.pdbx_seq_one_letter_code
_entity_poly.pdbx_strand_id
1 'polypeptide(L)' 'MCSLFIDLNHHHYILNIDLKKLASQQKSIQMKMRLLALAYFKDGYSRTQIVKFLKVSRTSINKWVQTFV' A
#
# COMPACT_ATOMS: atom_id res chain seq x y z
N MET A 1 17.48 -13.22 -32.58
CA MET A 1 16.07 -13.52 -32.89
C MET A 1 15.23 -13.05 -31.73
N CYS A 2 14.42 -12.02 -32.02
CA CYS A 2 13.26 -11.51 -31.28
C CYS A 2 13.43 -11.17 -29.79
N SER A 3 13.99 -9.98 -29.57
CA SER A 3 13.48 -9.06 -28.55
C SER A 3 11.98 -8.82 -28.80
N LEU A 4 11.10 -9.40 -27.99
CA LEU A 4 9.70 -8.99 -27.91
C LEU A 4 9.13 -9.47 -26.56
N PHE A 5 9.07 -8.56 -25.60
CA PHE A 5 7.94 -8.32 -24.68
C PHE A 5 8.36 -7.28 -23.63
N ILE A 6 8.62 -6.06 -24.12
CA ILE A 6 8.37 -4.85 -23.34
C ILE A 6 7.11 -4.28 -23.97
N ASP A 7 5.99 -4.45 -23.28
CA ASP A 7 4.85 -3.51 -23.16
C ASP A 7 3.61 -4.28 -22.72
N LEU A 8 3.51 -4.50 -21.40
CA LEU A 8 2.21 -4.61 -20.75
C LEU A 8 2.37 -4.29 -19.26
N ASN A 9 2.39 -3.00 -18.94
CA ASN A 9 1.60 -2.39 -17.86
C ASN A 9 1.99 -0.92 -17.68
N HIS A 10 1.77 -0.16 -18.76
CA HIS A 10 1.78 1.29 -18.79
C HIS A 10 0.47 1.85 -18.20
N HIS A 11 0.08 1.46 -16.97
CA HIS A 11 -1.24 1.84 -16.42
C HIS A 11 -1.33 2.07 -14.90
N HIS A 12 -0.27 2.55 -14.23
CA HIS A 12 -0.44 3.06 -12.86
C HIS A 12 0.52 4.20 -12.45
N TYR A 13 0.84 5.10 -13.39
CA TYR A 13 1.48 6.39 -13.07
C TYR A 13 0.43 7.50 -12.82
N ILE A 14 -0.61 7.23 -12.03
CA ILE A 14 -1.53 8.27 -11.59
C ILE A 14 -1.70 8.10 -10.08
N LEU A 15 -1.25 9.12 -9.33
CA LEU A 15 -1.04 9.14 -7.88
C LEU A 15 0.10 8.22 -7.36
N ASN A 16 1.34 8.46 -7.81
CA ASN A 16 2.50 8.27 -6.92
C ASN A 16 2.50 9.39 -5.84
N ILE A 17 1.36 9.60 -5.18
CA ILE A 17 1.37 10.26 -3.88
C ILE A 17 2.20 9.31 -3.04
N ASP A 18 3.41 9.72 -2.70
CA ASP A 18 4.29 8.98 -1.82
C ASP A 18 3.59 8.86 -0.45
N LEU A 19 2.65 7.92 -0.31
CA LEU A 19 1.99 7.58 0.94
C LEU A 19 3.05 7.26 2.00
N LYS A 20 4.20 6.74 1.57
CA LYS A 20 5.41 6.56 2.36
C LYS A 20 6.02 7.89 2.85
N LYS A 21 6.09 8.95 2.02
CA LYS A 21 6.52 10.29 2.45
C LYS A 21 5.49 10.94 3.37
N LEU A 22 4.19 10.83 3.07
CA LEU A 22 3.13 11.32 3.95
C LEU A 22 3.15 10.61 5.31
N ALA A 23 3.35 9.30 5.31
CA ALA A 23 3.52 8.50 6.51
C ALA A 23 4.75 8.94 7.33
N SER A 24 5.83 9.40 6.66
CA SER A 24 7.02 9.95 7.31
C SER A 24 6.77 11.33 7.93
N GLN A 25 5.86 12.13 7.37
CA GLN A 25 5.53 13.46 7.88
C GLN A 25 4.52 13.44 9.04
N GLN A 26 3.80 12.33 9.22
CA GLN A 26 2.81 12.23 10.30
C GLN A 26 3.44 12.03 11.68
N LYS A 27 3.07 12.89 12.62
CA LYS A 27 3.49 12.80 14.03
C LYS A 27 2.88 11.62 14.77
N SER A 28 1.70 11.15 14.36
CA SER A 28 1.02 10.04 15.02
C SER A 28 1.36 8.69 14.39
N ILE A 29 1.83 7.76 15.23
CA ILE A 29 2.21 6.40 14.83
C ILE A 29 1.02 5.66 14.19
N GLN A 30 -0.19 5.90 14.67
CA GLN A 30 -1.40 5.27 14.13
C GLN A 30 -1.72 5.73 12.70
N MET A 31 -1.53 7.01 12.38
CA MET A 31 -1.77 7.54 11.03
C MET A 31 -0.70 7.04 10.05
N LYS A 32 0.56 6.96 10.52
CA LYS A 32 1.67 6.35 9.78
C LYS A 32 1.39 4.88 9.42
N MET A 33 0.91 4.09 10.38
CA MET A 33 0.53 2.68 10.17
C MET A 33 -0.61 2.52 9.16
N ARG A 34 -1.64 3.38 9.23
CA ARG A 34 -2.75 3.38 8.27
C ARG A 34 -2.28 3.69 6.85
N LEU A 35 -1.48 4.74 6.68
CA LEU A 35 -0.94 5.14 5.39
C LEU A 35 -0.02 4.06 4.78
N LEU A 36 0.79 3.40 5.61
CA LEU A 36 1.61 2.27 5.18
C LEU A 36 0.77 1.07 4.75
N ALA A 37 -0.27 0.72 5.51
CA ALA A 37 -1.18 -0.37 5.15
C ALA A 37 -1.85 -0.13 3.79
N LEU A 38 -2.27 1.10 3.53
CA LEU A 38 -2.88 1.50 2.25
C LEU A 38 -1.87 1.49 1.11
N ALA A 39 -0.62 1.92 1.36
CA ALA A 39 0.45 1.83 0.38
C ALA A 39 0.72 0.38 -0.02
N TYR A 40 0.86 -0.54 0.95
CA TYR A 40 1.04 -1.95 0.65
C TYR A 40 -0.17 -2.58 -0.04
N PHE A 41 -1.39 -2.15 0.31
CA PHE A 41 -2.59 -2.61 -0.37
C PHE A 41 -2.60 -2.17 -1.85
N LYS A 42 -2.19 -0.93 -2.13
CA LYS A 42 -2.04 -0.41 -3.51
C LYS A 42 -0.91 -1.08 -4.29
N ASP A 43 0.18 -1.44 -3.62
CA ASP A 43 1.31 -2.21 -4.18
C ASP A 43 0.92 -3.68 -4.49
N GLY A 44 -0.33 -4.10 -4.20
CA GLY A 44 -0.85 -5.43 -4.54
C GLY A 44 -0.58 -6.51 -3.47
N TYR A 45 -0.10 -6.13 -2.29
CA TYR A 45 0.10 -7.09 -1.21
C TYR A 45 -1.23 -7.58 -0.64
N SER A 46 -1.30 -8.87 -0.34
CA SER A 46 -2.47 -9.45 0.31
C SER A 46 -2.61 -8.94 1.76
N ARG A 47 -3.85 -8.81 2.24
CA ARG A 47 -4.18 -8.39 3.61
C ARG A 47 -3.42 -9.18 4.68
N THR A 48 -3.12 -10.46 4.42
CA THR A 48 -2.37 -11.33 5.34
C THR A 48 -0.88 -11.00 5.37
N GLN A 49 -0.28 -10.65 4.24
CA GLN A 49 1.10 -10.18 4.16
C GLN A 49 1.25 -8.82 4.84
N ILE A 50 0.31 -7.90 4.62
CA ILE A 50 0.31 -6.56 5.23
C ILE A 50 0.26 -6.65 6.76
N VAL A 51 -0.58 -7.54 7.30
CA VAL A 51 -0.64 -7.84 8.74
C VAL A 51 0.71 -8.32 9.28
N LYS A 52 1.39 -9.23 8.58
CA LYS A 52 2.72 -9.73 8.96
C LYS A 52 3.78 -8.62 8.94
N PHE A 53 3.75 -7.75 7.94
CA PHE A 53 4.71 -6.66 7.79
C PHE A 53 4.55 -5.57 8.85
N LEU A 54 3.31 -5.16 9.13
CA LEU A 54 3.03 -4.08 10.09
C LEU A 54 2.90 -4.58 11.53
N LYS A 55 2.88 -5.90 11.75
CA LYS A 55 2.68 -6.55 13.07
C LYS A 55 1.42 -6.05 13.79
N VAL A 56 0.39 -5.67 13.04
CA VAL A 56 -0.90 -5.20 13.55
C VAL A 56 -1.96 -6.30 13.43
N SER A 57 -3.06 -6.17 14.17
CA SER A 57 -4.15 -7.14 14.08
C SER A 57 -4.85 -7.09 12.71
N ARG A 58 -5.34 -8.25 12.23
CA ARG A 58 -6.15 -8.35 11.00
C ARG A 58 -7.41 -7.49 11.08
N THR A 59 -8.01 -7.36 12.26
CA THR A 59 -9.19 -6.51 12.49
C THR A 59 -8.90 -5.02 12.24
N SER A 60 -7.72 -4.54 12.63
CA SER A 60 -7.32 -3.15 12.40
C SER A 60 -7.14 -2.87 10.91
N ILE A 61 -6.45 -3.77 10.19
CA ILE A 61 -6.24 -3.65 8.74
C ILE A 61 -7.57 -3.70 8.00
N ASN A 62 -8.46 -4.63 8.35
CA ASN A 62 -9.77 -4.73 7.72
C ASN A 62 -10.57 -3.44 7.91
N LYS A 63 -10.58 -2.85 9.12
CA LYS A 63 -11.24 -1.56 9.34
C LYS A 63 -10.66 -0.47 8.42
N TRP A 64 -9.33 -0.38 8.32
CA TRP A 64 -8.68 0.67 7.52
C TRP A 64 -8.90 0.50 6.01
N VAL A 65 -8.84 -0.73 5.51
CA VAL A 65 -9.11 -1.04 4.10
C VAL A 65 -10.59 -0.84 3.78
N GLN A 66 -11.50 -1.26 4.66
CA GLN A 66 -12.96 -1.06 4.51
C GLN A 66 -13.37 0.42 4.54
N THR A 67 -12.63 1.28 5.23
CA THR A 67 -12.88 2.74 5.19
C THR A 67 -12.42 3.37 3.87
N PHE A 68 -11.53 2.69 3.12
CA PHE A 68 -10.94 3.21 1.88
C PHE A 68 -11.54 2.60 0.61
N VAL A 69 -12.21 1.45 0.71
CA VAL A 69 -12.98 0.77 -0.35
C VAL A 69 -14.45 1.12 -0.19
#